data_AF-A0A076HQA9-F1
#
_entry.id   AF-A0A076HQA9-F1
#
_cell.length_a   1.000
_cell.length_b   1.000
_cell.length_c   1.000
_cell.angle_alpha   90.00
_cell.angle_beta   90.00
_cell.angle_gamma   90.00
#
_symmetry.space_group_name_H-M   'P 1'
#
loop_
_entity.id
_entity.type
_entity.pdbx_description
1 polymer ?
#
loop_
_entity_poly.entity_id
_entity_poly.type
_entity_poly.pdbx_seq_one_letter_code
_entity_poly.pdbx_strand_id
1 'polypeptide(L)'
;MGQIADALRANLKAVAESDARALRELDHELKAVSVPAGESEAALLGRNDLKALLGRGSFKQQTVVTLKRLCKQHGIKGYSKFKKPELCKALEAQGVHAPPPPLESFSKKELVAMLKKVMGIS
;
A
#
# COMPACT_ATOMS: atom_id res chain seq x y z
N MET A 1 42.49 -13.20 -45.76
CA MET A 1 41.51 -13.84 -44.85
C MET A 1 40.85 -12.86 -43.85
N GLY A 2 40.89 -11.52 -44.06
CA GLY A 2 40.29 -10.56 -43.12
C GLY A 2 38.83 -10.19 -43.39
N GLN A 3 38.43 -10.14 -44.67
CA GLN A 3 37.13 -9.60 -45.08
C GLN A 3 35.92 -10.36 -44.52
N ILE A 4 36.00 -11.68 -44.39
CA ILE A 4 34.91 -12.50 -43.81
C ILE A 4 34.78 -12.22 -42.30
N ALA A 5 35.90 -12.05 -41.60
CA ALA A 5 35.90 -11.71 -40.18
C ALA A 5 35.39 -10.28 -39.94
N ASP A 6 35.73 -9.35 -40.83
CA ASP A 6 35.25 -7.97 -40.78
C ASP A 6 33.74 -7.88 -41.08
N ALA A 7 33.26 -8.64 -42.07
CA ALA A 7 31.84 -8.75 -42.39
C ALA A 7 31.03 -9.36 -41.23
N LEU A 8 31.56 -10.39 -40.57
CA LEU A 8 30.92 -11.00 -39.40
C LEU A 8 30.84 -10.01 -38.22
N ARG A 9 31.92 -9.27 -37.95
CA ARG A 9 31.92 -8.23 -36.91
C ARG A 9 30.92 -7.12 -37.20
N ALA A 10 30.81 -6.70 -38.46
CA ALA A 10 29.82 -5.70 -38.87
C ALA A 10 28.39 -6.20 -38.67
N ASN A 11 28.11 -7.46 -39.00
CA ASN A 11 26.78 -8.06 -38.85
C ASN A 11 26.39 -8.20 -37.37
N LEU A 12 27.29 -8.73 -36.53
CA LEU A 12 27.05 -8.85 -35.09
C LEU A 12 26.81 -7.49 -34.42
N LYS A 13 27.53 -6.45 -34.85
CA LYS A 13 27.32 -5.08 -34.36
C LYS A 13 25.94 -4.55 -34.76
N ALA A 14 25.52 -4.77 -36.00
CA ALA A 14 24.20 -4.35 -36.47
C ALA A 14 23.07 -5.06 -35.72
N VAL A 15 23.21 -6.35 -35.43
CA VAL A 15 22.24 -7.13 -34.63
C VAL A 15 22.16 -6.59 -33.21
N ALA A 16 23.30 -6.39 -32.54
CA ALA A 16 23.33 -5.85 -31.18
C ALA A 16 22.72 -4.43 -31.10
N GLU A 17 22.93 -3.60 -32.12
CA GLU A 17 22.30 -2.27 -32.21
C GLU A 17 20.79 -2.35 -32.42
N SER A 18 20.30 -3.32 -33.18
CA SER A 18 18.87 -3.59 -33.38
C SER A 18 18.21 -4.04 -32.06
N ASP A 19 18.82 -5.01 -31.38
CA ASP A 19 18.29 -5.53 -30.10
C ASP A 19 18.24 -4.43 -29.03
N ALA A 20 19.28 -3.59 -28.95
CA ALA A 20 19.31 -2.46 -28.04
C ALA A 20 18.23 -1.40 -28.34
N ARG A 21 17.77 -1.28 -29.59
CA ARG A 21 16.64 -0.41 -29.95
C ARG A 21 15.32 -1.03 -29.53
N ALA A 22 15.12 -2.32 -29.80
CA ALA A 22 13.90 -3.04 -29.42
C ALA A 22 13.68 -3.04 -27.89
N LEU A 23 14.75 -3.24 -27.10
CA LEU A 23 14.65 -3.18 -25.64
C LEU A 23 14.29 -1.79 -25.14
N ARG A 24 14.82 -0.72 -25.75
CA ARG A 24 14.47 0.66 -25.40
C ARG A 24 13.03 0.99 -25.76
N GLU A 25 12.54 0.50 -26.89
CA GLU A 25 11.14 0.66 -27.31
C GLU A 25 10.20 -0.03 -26.32
N LEU A 26 10.49 -1.28 -25.96
CA LEU A 26 9.74 -2.00 -24.92
C LEU A 26 9.80 -1.28 -23.56
N ASP A 27 10.96 -0.78 -23.16
CA ASP A 27 11.09 0.04 -21.94
C ASP A 27 10.26 1.32 -22.04
N HIS A 28 10.19 1.96 -23.20
CA HIS A 28 9.36 3.14 -23.44
C HIS A 28 7.87 2.82 -23.39
N GLU A 29 7.43 1.70 -23.96
CA GLU A 29 6.05 1.23 -23.87
C GLU A 29 5.66 0.86 -22.44
N LEU A 30 6.50 0.09 -21.75
CA LEU A 30 6.33 -0.23 -20.33
C LEU A 30 6.31 1.05 -19.49
N LYS A 31 7.17 2.01 -19.82
CA LYS A 31 7.19 3.30 -19.15
C LYS A 31 5.95 4.12 -19.46
N ALA A 32 5.45 4.14 -20.69
CA ALA A 32 4.20 4.80 -21.06
C ALA A 32 2.99 4.17 -20.38
N VAL A 33 2.99 2.84 -20.23
CA VAL A 33 1.97 2.11 -19.46
C VAL A 33 2.11 2.37 -17.95
N SER A 34 3.34 2.54 -17.45
CA SER A 34 3.61 2.80 -16.02
C SER A 34 3.53 4.28 -15.62
N VAL A 35 3.67 5.21 -16.56
CA VAL A 35 3.48 6.65 -16.36
C VAL A 35 2.02 6.93 -16.63
N PRO A 36 1.23 6.73 -15.58
CA PRO A 36 0.71 7.90 -14.90
C PRO A 36 1.28 7.95 -13.49
N ALA A 37 2.48 8.53 -13.38
CA ALA A 37 3.09 8.89 -12.09
C ALA A 37 2.34 10.02 -11.35
N GLY A 38 1.17 10.43 -11.85
CA GLY A 38 0.19 11.30 -11.18
C GLY A 38 -1.17 10.65 -10.88
N GLU A 39 -1.43 9.41 -11.32
CA GLU A 39 -2.72 8.71 -11.10
C GLU A 39 -2.59 7.50 -10.17
N SER A 40 -1.40 7.29 -9.59
CA SER A 40 -1.16 6.24 -8.59
C SER A 40 -1.84 6.51 -7.23
N GLU A 41 -2.49 7.66 -7.04
CA GLU A 41 -3.46 7.85 -5.94
C GLU A 41 -4.82 7.19 -6.25
N ALA A 42 -5.22 7.07 -7.52
CA ALA A 42 -6.50 6.49 -7.91
C ALA A 42 -6.46 4.95 -7.95
N ALA A 43 -5.34 4.33 -8.35
CA ALA A 43 -5.18 2.87 -8.23
C ALA A 43 -5.11 2.38 -6.76
N LEU A 44 -4.79 3.29 -5.83
CA LEU A 44 -4.90 3.06 -4.39
C LEU A 44 -6.32 3.29 -3.83
N LEU A 45 -7.31 3.71 -4.63
CA LEU A 45 -8.71 3.80 -4.17
C LEU A 45 -9.21 2.43 -3.70
N GLY A 46 -8.81 1.33 -4.37
CA GLY A 46 -9.12 -0.02 -3.90
C GLY A 46 -8.48 -0.36 -2.54
N ARG A 47 -7.27 0.13 -2.25
CA ARG A 47 -6.59 -0.11 -0.95
C ARG A 47 -7.22 0.71 0.17
N ASN A 48 -7.74 1.88 -0.15
CA ASN A 48 -8.47 2.72 0.80
C ASN A 48 -9.88 2.16 1.08
N ASP A 49 -10.52 1.56 0.07
CA ASP A 49 -11.78 0.83 0.24
C ASP A 49 -11.63 -0.39 1.16
N LEU A 50 -10.50 -1.11 1.09
CA LEU A 50 -10.23 -2.22 2.03
C LEU A 50 -10.20 -1.75 3.50
N LYS A 51 -9.69 -0.54 3.78
CA LYS A 51 -9.77 0.04 5.14
C LYS A 51 -11.20 0.46 5.50
N ALA A 52 -11.99 0.90 4.54
CA ALA A 52 -13.41 1.20 4.76
C ALA A 52 -14.22 -0.06 5.08
N LEU A 53 -13.85 -1.24 4.53
CA LEU A 53 -14.47 -2.53 4.87
C LEU A 53 -14.29 -2.92 6.35
N LEU A 54 -13.20 -2.47 6.98
CA LEU A 54 -12.94 -2.70 8.41
C LEU A 54 -13.83 -1.84 9.33
N GLY A 55 -14.61 -0.91 8.76
CA GLY A 55 -15.54 -0.04 9.48
C GLY A 55 -14.86 1.07 10.29
N ARG A 56 -15.67 1.92 10.92
CA ARG A 56 -15.17 2.86 11.94
C ARG A 56 -14.74 2.05 13.16
N GLY A 57 -13.44 2.01 13.43
CA GLY A 57 -12.92 1.36 14.64
C GLY A 57 -13.42 2.04 15.90
N SER A 58 -13.41 1.29 17.01
CA SER A 58 -13.63 1.86 18.34
C SER A 58 -12.31 1.90 19.11
N PHE A 59 -12.01 3.03 19.76
CA PHE A 59 -10.85 3.12 20.66
C PHE A 59 -10.88 2.07 21.78
N LYS A 60 -12.07 1.57 22.15
CA LYS A 60 -12.22 0.51 23.17
C LYS A 60 -11.65 -0.84 22.73
N GLN A 61 -11.66 -1.11 21.42
CA GLN A 61 -11.15 -2.35 20.83
C GLN A 61 -9.62 -2.32 20.61
N GLN A 62 -9.00 -1.15 20.73
CA GLN A 62 -7.56 -0.99 20.55
C GLN A 62 -6.77 -1.37 21.81
N THR A 63 -5.53 -1.80 21.60
CA THR A 63 -4.60 -2.11 22.71
C THR A 63 -4.04 -0.82 23.32
N VAL A 64 -3.62 -0.89 24.58
CA VAL A 64 -3.04 0.28 25.30
C VAL A 64 -1.79 0.81 24.59
N VAL A 65 -1.01 -0.08 23.94
CA VAL A 65 0.18 0.31 23.16
C VAL A 65 -0.21 1.15 21.95
N THR A 66 -1.22 0.72 21.19
CA THR A 66 -1.73 1.47 20.03
C THR A 66 -2.32 2.81 20.45
N LEU A 67 -3.06 2.86 21.56
CA LEU A 67 -3.61 4.11 22.11
C LEU A 67 -2.50 5.09 22.51
N LYS A 68 -1.44 4.63 23.19
CA LYS A 68 -0.29 5.48 23.54
C LYS A 68 0.46 5.98 22.30
N ARG A 69 0.60 5.14 21.27
CA ARG A 69 1.20 5.54 19.98
C ARG A 69 0.38 6.65 19.31
N LEU A 70 -0.95 6.52 19.28
CA LEU A 70 -1.84 7.55 18.76
C LEU A 70 -1.73 8.84 19.57
N CYS A 71 -1.72 8.77 20.90
CA CYS A 71 -1.51 9.95 21.74
C CYS A 71 -0.19 10.66 21.42
N LYS A 72 0.89 9.92 21.16
CA LYS A 72 2.18 10.49 20.73
C LYS A 72 2.08 11.15 19.35
N GLN A 73 1.43 10.50 18.39
CA GLN A 73 1.25 11.04 17.02
C GLN A 73 0.43 12.32 17.00
N HIS A 74 -0.58 12.42 17.86
CA HIS A 74 -1.44 13.61 18.00
C HIS A 74 -0.93 14.62 19.04
N GLY A 75 0.31 14.47 19.54
CA GLY A 75 0.93 15.46 20.42
C GLY A 75 0.30 15.59 21.82
N ILE A 76 -0.50 14.61 22.25
CA ILE A 76 -1.13 14.60 23.57
C ILE A 76 -0.01 14.43 24.62
N LYS A 77 0.04 15.28 25.64
CA LYS A 77 1.01 15.21 26.75
C LYS A 77 0.40 14.46 27.94
N GLY A 78 1.23 13.79 28.75
CA GLY A 78 0.77 13.09 29.97
C GLY A 78 0.20 11.68 29.76
N TYR A 79 0.13 11.20 28.51
CA TYR A 79 -0.40 9.88 28.15
C TYR A 79 0.29 8.69 28.83
N SER A 80 1.54 8.86 29.31
CA SER A 80 2.30 7.82 29.99
C SER A 80 1.62 7.32 31.27
N LYS A 81 0.89 8.20 31.96
CA LYS A 81 0.18 7.92 33.22
C LYS A 81 -1.30 7.56 33.02
N PHE A 82 -1.83 7.74 31.81
CA PHE A 82 -3.24 7.54 31.54
C PHE A 82 -3.60 6.05 31.47
N LYS A 83 -4.72 5.69 32.10
CA LYS A 83 -5.34 4.37 31.98
C LYS A 83 -6.09 4.28 30.64
N LYS A 84 -6.40 3.06 30.19
CA LYS A 84 -7.12 2.82 28.91
C LYS A 84 -8.33 3.74 28.68
N PRO A 85 -9.25 3.97 29.64
CA PRO A 85 -10.39 4.88 29.41
C PRO A 85 -9.98 6.35 29.27
N GLU A 86 -8.92 6.79 29.95
CA GLU A 86 -8.41 8.16 29.88
C GLU A 86 -7.71 8.43 28.54
N LEU A 87 -6.97 7.44 28.02
CA LEU A 87 -6.39 7.50 26.68
C LEU A 87 -7.47 7.65 25.61
N CYS A 88 -8.57 6.88 25.70
CA CYS A 88 -9.69 7.00 24.77
C CYS A 88 -10.33 8.40 24.82
N LYS A 89 -10.62 8.90 26.04
CA LYS A 89 -11.19 10.24 26.22
C LYS A 89 -10.29 11.35 25.67
N ALA A 90 -8.97 11.23 25.87
CA ALA A 90 -8.02 12.21 25.35
C ALA A 90 -7.96 12.22 23.81
N LEU A 91 -8.07 11.05 23.17
CA LEU A 91 -8.11 10.93 21.72
C LEU A 91 -9.45 11.44 21.14
N GLU A 92 -10.56 11.14 21.80
CA GLU A 92 -11.89 11.66 21.45
C GLU A 92 -11.95 13.20 21.57
N ALA A 93 -11.37 13.77 22.63
CA ALA A 93 -11.32 15.21 22.85
C ALA A 93 -10.48 15.97 21.79
N GLN A 94 -9.50 15.30 21.19
CA GLN A 94 -8.69 15.83 20.10
C GLN A 94 -9.34 15.64 18.71
N GLY A 95 -10.57 15.10 18.65
CA GLY A 95 -11.26 14.84 17.39
C GLY A 95 -10.57 13.78 16.52
N VAL A 96 -9.70 12.96 17.12
CA VAL A 96 -8.98 11.91 16.40
C VAL A 96 -9.99 10.86 15.96
N HIS A 97 -9.98 10.54 14.66
CA HIS A 97 -10.80 9.45 14.15
C HIS A 97 -10.18 8.12 14.57
N ALA A 98 -10.99 7.26 15.20
CA ALA A 98 -10.53 5.98 15.70
C ALA A 98 -10.02 5.12 14.54
N PRO A 99 -8.75 4.68 14.57
CA PRO A 99 -8.21 3.86 13.51
C PRO A 99 -8.99 2.54 13.44
N PRO A 100 -9.10 1.96 12.23
CA PRO A 100 -9.81 0.71 12.02
C PRO A 100 -9.29 -0.38 12.98
N PRO A 101 -10.19 -1.27 13.43
CA PRO A 101 -9.84 -2.29 14.39
C PRO A 101 -8.77 -3.24 13.81
N PRO A 102 -7.88 -3.80 14.66
CA PRO A 102 -6.87 -4.74 14.21
C PRO A 102 -7.53 -6.01 13.65
N LEU A 103 -6.95 -6.62 12.62
CA LEU A 103 -7.49 -7.81 11.95
C LEU A 103 -7.65 -9.00 12.91
N GLU A 104 -6.80 -9.05 13.93
CA GLU A 104 -6.75 -10.07 14.98
C GLU A 104 -7.95 -10.00 15.94
N SER A 105 -8.69 -8.89 15.95
CA SER A 105 -9.89 -8.74 16.79
C SER A 105 -11.15 -9.33 16.18
N PHE A 106 -11.16 -9.61 14.88
CA PHE A 106 -12.31 -10.19 14.20
C PHE A 106 -12.38 -11.70 14.43
N SER A 107 -13.60 -12.20 14.60
CA SER A 107 -13.84 -13.64 14.63
C SER A 107 -13.62 -14.27 13.25
N LYS A 108 -13.32 -15.57 13.23
CA LYS A 108 -13.19 -16.35 11.98
C LYS A 108 -14.41 -16.19 11.06
N LYS A 109 -15.62 -16.12 11.63
CA LYS A 109 -16.87 -15.95 10.87
C LYS A 109 -16.91 -14.59 10.17
N GLU A 110 -16.54 -13.52 10.87
CA GLU A 110 -16.51 -12.16 10.33
C GLU A 110 -15.44 -12.02 9.24
N LEU A 111 -14.24 -12.56 9.47
CA LEU A 111 -13.17 -12.57 8.47
C LEU A 111 -13.58 -13.31 7.19
N VAL A 112 -14.22 -14.48 7.32
CA VAL A 112 -14.72 -15.24 6.17
C VAL A 112 -15.82 -14.49 5.43
N ALA A 113 -16.75 -13.84 6.14
CA ALA A 113 -17.80 -13.02 5.51
C ALA A 113 -17.22 -11.81 4.75
N MET A 114 -16.20 -11.16 5.30
CA MET A 114 -15.49 -10.07 4.61
C MET A 114 -14.75 -10.58 3.37
N LEU A 115 -14.06 -11.72 3.47
CA LEU A 115 -13.34 -12.31 2.34
C LEU A 115 -14.29 -12.69 1.21
N LYS A 116 -15.43 -13.30 1.54
CA LYS A 116 -16.52 -13.59 0.59
C LYS A 116 -16.98 -12.35 -0.16
N LYS A 117 -17.19 -11.24 0.56
CA LYS A 117 -17.60 -9.95 -0.02
C LYS A 117 -16.54 -9.37 -0.97
N VAL A 118 -15.25 -9.48 -0.63
CA VAL A 118 -14.14 -9.05 -1.49
C VAL A 118 -14.04 -9.92 -2.76
N MET A 119 -14.29 -11.23 -2.62
CA MET A 119 -14.23 -12.17 -3.73
C MET A 119 -15.53 -12.23 -4.57
N GLY A 120 -16.57 -11.49 -4.19
CA GLY A 120 -17.88 -11.54 -4.86
C GLY A 120 -18.61 -12.87 -4.71
N ILE A 121 -18.19 -13.72 -3.76
CA ILE A 121 -18.79 -15.03 -3.50
C ILE A 121 -19.90 -14.80 -2.47
N SER A 122 -21.13 -14.59 -2.96
CA SER A 122 -22.32 -14.42 -2.12
C SER A 122 -22.74 -15.75 -1.50
#